data_AF-A0A669EYE6-F1
#
_entry.id   AF-A0A669EYE6-F1
#
_cell.length_a   1.000
_cell.length_b   1.000
_cell.length_c   1.000
_cell.angle_alpha   90.00
_cell.angle_beta   90.00
_cell.angle_gamma   90.00
#
_symmetry.space_group_name_H-M   'P 1'
#
loop_
_entity.id
_entity.type
_entity.pdbx_description
1 polymer ?
#
loop_
_entity_poly.entity_id
_entity_poly.type
_entity_poly.pdbx_seq_one_letter_code
_entity_poly.pdbx_strand_id
1 'polypeptide(L)'
;MAEESGEEIQLLRSQKPKLIEILSADPDFVLQHADARRLLSRHAYQHVKSCRIPSEKVTELLDHVIQRGPEAAKELLELFKDNDLQETFPRLDFINKLKINTQSSSRLKFAHVQQSFIPICNNGSGMVSEKQLMCVARTIGKSWRAIGREVLGISSVKLEQIEEDHNLHVERVFAMLRYWRNSQREKATPTQLHSLLSQGEWMLPPESIDFLLKTD
;
A
#
# COMPACT_ATOMS: atom_id res chain seq x y z
N MET A 1 -27.87 -11.29 1.33
CA MET A 1 -27.00 -10.50 0.44
C MET A 1 -27.19 -9.01 0.72
N ALA A 2 -26.70 -8.50 1.86
CA ALA A 2 -26.84 -7.07 2.21
C ALA A 2 -25.78 -6.55 3.21
N GLU A 3 -24.68 -7.27 3.43
CA GLU A 3 -23.67 -6.88 4.44
C GLU A 3 -22.45 -6.17 3.84
N GLU A 4 -22.25 -6.27 2.52
CA GLU A 4 -21.08 -5.70 1.81
C GLU A 4 -21.14 -4.18 1.60
N SER A 5 -22.15 -3.50 2.15
CA SER A 5 -22.48 -2.09 1.89
C SER A 5 -22.12 -1.15 3.05
N GLY A 6 -22.03 -1.69 4.28
CA GLY A 6 -21.70 -0.90 5.48
C GLY A 6 -20.22 -0.55 5.57
N GLU A 7 -19.37 -1.39 4.99
CA GLU A 7 -17.92 -1.25 5.02
C GLU A 7 -17.43 -0.04 4.20
N GLU A 8 -18.06 0.28 3.05
CA GLU A 8 -17.74 1.48 2.28
C GLU A 8 -18.02 2.76 3.05
N ILE A 9 -19.17 2.83 3.71
CA ILE A 9 -19.55 4.01 4.51
C ILE A 9 -18.59 4.17 5.69
N GLN A 10 -18.27 3.08 6.38
CA GLN A 10 -17.35 3.10 7.51
C GLN A 10 -15.93 3.49 7.08
N LEU A 11 -15.49 3.05 5.91
CA LEU A 11 -14.21 3.40 5.32
C LEU A 11 -14.16 4.87 4.90
N LEU A 12 -15.20 5.38 4.22
CA LEU A 12 -15.32 6.81 3.91
C LEU A 12 -15.31 7.65 5.18
N ARG A 13 -16.03 7.24 6.23
CA ARG A 13 -16.09 7.96 7.50
C ARG A 13 -14.74 7.95 8.23
N SER A 14 -14.01 6.84 8.18
CA SER A 14 -12.67 6.72 8.80
C SER A 14 -11.60 7.50 8.03
N GLN A 15 -11.72 7.57 6.70
CA GLN A 15 -10.77 8.28 5.84
C GLN A 15 -11.22 9.69 5.47
N LYS A 16 -12.41 10.13 5.92
CA LYS A 16 -13.00 11.46 5.70
C LYS A 16 -11.98 12.60 5.88
N PRO A 17 -11.21 12.69 6.99
CA PRO A 17 -10.27 13.80 7.15
C PRO A 17 -9.14 13.79 6.11
N LYS A 18 -8.62 12.61 5.74
CA LYS A 18 -7.58 12.50 4.72
C LYS A 18 -8.11 12.80 3.32
N LEU A 19 -9.32 12.33 3.03
CA LEU A 19 -10.02 12.63 1.79
C LEU A 19 -10.26 14.13 1.64
N ILE A 20 -10.71 14.79 2.71
CA ILE A 20 -10.90 16.23 2.74
C ILE A 20 -9.59 16.95 2.43
N GLU A 21 -8.49 16.56 3.09
CA GLU A 21 -7.18 17.17 2.88
C GLU A 21 -6.72 17.03 1.41
N ILE A 22 -6.87 15.84 0.82
CA ILE A 22 -6.41 15.55 -0.54
C ILE A 22 -7.29 16.22 -1.59
N LEU A 23 -8.60 16.04 -1.50
CA LEU A 23 -9.56 16.58 -2.46
C LEU A 23 -9.69 18.10 -2.32
N SER A 24 -9.30 18.69 -1.19
CA SER A 24 -9.22 20.15 -1.06
C SER A 24 -8.17 20.79 -1.97
N ALA A 25 -7.23 20.00 -2.51
CA ALA A 25 -6.28 20.49 -3.50
C ALA A 25 -6.96 20.91 -4.81
N ASP A 26 -8.04 20.21 -5.22
CA ASP A 26 -8.90 20.65 -6.33
C ASP A 26 -10.36 20.20 -6.14
N PRO A 27 -11.17 20.98 -5.39
CA PRO A 27 -12.53 20.59 -5.05
C PRO A 27 -13.51 20.73 -6.23
N ASP A 28 -13.17 21.52 -7.25
CA ASP A 28 -14.01 21.76 -8.41
C ASP A 28 -13.94 20.59 -9.39
N PHE A 29 -12.75 20.02 -9.61
CA PHE A 29 -12.57 18.81 -10.40
C PHE A 29 -13.33 17.63 -9.79
N VAL A 30 -13.27 17.46 -8.47
CA VAL A 30 -13.99 16.39 -7.75
C VAL A 30 -15.49 16.60 -7.84
N LEU A 31 -15.96 17.84 -7.69
CA LEU A 31 -17.38 18.17 -7.80
C LEU A 31 -17.95 17.87 -9.20
N GLN A 32 -17.19 18.17 -10.26
CA GLN A 32 -17.59 17.87 -11.64
C GLN A 32 -17.68 16.36 -11.89
N HIS A 33 -16.72 15.58 -11.40
CA HIS A 33 -16.74 14.13 -11.54
C HIS A 33 -17.87 13.49 -10.73
N ALA A 34 -18.15 14.01 -9.54
CA ALA A 34 -19.27 13.54 -8.72
C ALA A 34 -20.64 13.82 -9.37
N ASP A 35 -20.79 14.98 -10.04
CA ASP A 35 -21.99 15.30 -10.82
C ASP A 35 -22.14 14.39 -12.06
N ALA A 36 -21.04 14.14 -12.78
CA ALA A 36 -21.04 13.24 -13.94
C ALA A 36 -21.52 11.82 -13.61
N ARG A 37 -21.17 11.31 -12.41
CA ARG A 37 -21.66 10.03 -11.88
C ARG A 37 -23.05 10.10 -11.24
N ARG A 38 -23.70 11.27 -11.20
CA ARG A 38 -24.98 11.55 -10.52
C ARG A 38 -24.98 11.12 -9.04
N LEU A 39 -23.82 11.19 -8.40
CA LEU A 39 -23.63 10.91 -6.98
C LEU A 39 -24.28 11.97 -6.09
N LEU A 40 -24.41 13.18 -6.63
CA LEU A 40 -25.04 14.31 -5.95
C LEU A 40 -26.43 14.56 -6.54
N SER A 41 -27.40 14.79 -5.67
CA SER A 41 -28.66 15.41 -6.09
C SER A 41 -28.42 16.85 -6.49
N ARG A 42 -29.27 17.41 -7.35
CA ARG A 42 -29.18 18.81 -7.80
C ARG A 42 -29.03 19.81 -6.65
N HIS A 43 -29.75 19.57 -5.56
CA HIS A 43 -29.65 20.34 -4.32
C HIS A 43 -28.30 20.20 -3.62
N ALA A 44 -27.76 18.98 -3.55
CA ALA A 44 -26.44 18.71 -2.95
C ALA A 44 -25.31 19.37 -3.75
N TYR A 45 -25.36 19.29 -5.08
CA TYR A 45 -24.41 19.97 -5.95
C TYR A 45 -24.44 21.49 -5.75
N GLN A 46 -25.64 22.09 -5.68
CA GLN A 46 -25.77 23.53 -5.43
C GLN A 46 -25.30 23.92 -4.02
N HIS A 47 -25.54 23.08 -3.01
CA HIS A 47 -25.06 23.29 -1.64
C HIS A 47 -23.53 23.28 -1.58
N VAL A 48 -22.92 22.22 -2.12
CA VAL A 48 -21.48 22.03 -2.20
C VAL A 48 -20.83 23.15 -3.05
N LYS A 49 -21.44 23.55 -4.17
CA LYS A 49 -20.96 24.68 -4.99
C LYS A 49 -21.05 26.03 -4.27
N SER A 50 -21.98 26.18 -3.32
CA SER A 50 -22.14 27.40 -2.53
C SER A 50 -21.13 27.50 -1.38
N CYS A 51 -20.50 26.39 -0.98
CA CYS A 51 -19.41 26.40 0.00
C CYS A 51 -18.20 27.16 -0.54
N ARG A 52 -17.75 28.17 0.21
CA ARG A 52 -16.58 28.99 -0.14
C ARG A 52 -15.25 28.34 0.20
N ILE A 53 -15.26 27.39 1.14
CA ILE A 53 -14.07 26.74 1.65
C ILE A 53 -13.92 25.39 0.93
N PRO A 54 -12.76 25.09 0.31
CA PRO A 54 -12.53 23.86 -0.44
C PRO A 54 -12.64 22.60 0.43
N SER A 55 -12.16 22.67 1.68
CA SER A 55 -12.27 21.57 2.64
C SER A 55 -13.72 21.32 3.08
N GLU A 56 -14.48 22.37 3.34
CA GLU A 56 -15.90 22.27 3.72
C GLU A 56 -16.74 21.75 2.56
N LYS A 57 -16.46 22.22 1.34
CA LYS A 57 -17.06 21.74 0.08
C LYS A 57 -16.91 20.22 -0.06
N VAL A 58 -15.70 19.69 0.12
CA VAL A 58 -15.46 18.24 0.08
C VAL A 58 -16.12 17.51 1.26
N THR A 59 -16.11 18.12 2.45
CA THR A 59 -16.73 17.54 3.64
C THR A 59 -18.23 17.34 3.44
N GLU A 60 -18.91 18.35 2.89
CA GLU A 60 -20.33 18.34 2.57
C GLU A 60 -20.68 17.32 1.48
N LEU A 61 -19.83 17.19 0.46
CA LEU A 61 -19.95 16.17 -0.58
C LEU A 61 -19.88 14.76 0.04
N LEU A 62 -18.88 14.51 0.89
CA LEU A 62 -18.73 13.23 1.59
C LEU A 62 -19.90 12.96 2.54
N ASP A 63 -20.38 13.98 3.26
CA ASP A 63 -21.51 13.83 4.19
C ASP A 63 -22.80 13.48 3.44
N HIS A 64 -23.09 14.17 2.33
CA HIS A 64 -24.22 13.86 1.47
C HIS A 64 -24.17 12.43 0.92
N VAL A 65 -22.99 11.94 0.56
CA VAL A 65 -22.80 10.56 0.10
C VAL A 65 -23.06 9.56 1.23
N ILE A 66 -22.58 9.84 2.44
CA ILE A 66 -22.84 9.02 3.63
C ILE A 66 -24.35 9.00 3.97
N GLN A 67 -25.04 10.14 3.87
CA GLN A 67 -26.47 10.25 4.14
C GLN A 67 -27.35 9.58 3.07
N ARG A 68 -26.91 9.60 1.81
CA ARG A 68 -27.64 8.97 0.69
C ARG A 68 -27.59 7.44 0.75
N GLY A 69 -26.56 6.89 1.37
CA GLY A 69 -26.46 5.46 1.67
C GLY A 69 -25.33 4.75 0.93
N PRO A 70 -25.27 3.42 1.06
CA PRO A 70 -24.08 2.65 0.72
C PRO A 70 -23.82 2.56 -0.78
N GLU A 71 -24.87 2.56 -1.61
CA GLU A 71 -24.73 2.60 -3.08
C GLU A 71 -24.00 3.87 -3.53
N ALA A 72 -24.33 5.02 -2.93
CA ALA A 72 -23.62 6.26 -3.22
C ALA A 72 -22.16 6.23 -2.73
N ALA A 73 -21.92 5.62 -1.56
CA ALA A 73 -20.57 5.45 -1.04
C ALA A 73 -19.71 4.56 -1.94
N LYS A 74 -20.29 3.47 -2.45
CA LYS A 74 -19.64 2.56 -3.39
C LYS A 74 -19.26 3.27 -4.69
N GLU A 75 -20.21 3.96 -5.31
CA GLU A 75 -20.00 4.72 -6.54
C GLU A 75 -18.94 5.82 -6.37
N LEU A 76 -18.91 6.51 -5.21
CA LEU A 76 -17.87 7.50 -4.91
C LEU A 76 -16.49 6.84 -4.79
N LEU A 77 -16.42 5.66 -4.19
CA LEU A 77 -15.17 4.92 -4.09
C LEU A 77 -14.71 4.36 -5.44
N GLU A 78 -15.63 4.04 -6.35
CA GLU A 78 -15.27 3.70 -7.74
C GLU A 78 -14.74 4.91 -8.49
N LEU A 79 -15.28 6.10 -8.23
CA LEU A 79 -14.75 7.35 -8.77
C LEU A 79 -13.33 7.65 -8.26
N PHE A 80 -13.00 7.31 -7.02
CA PHE A 80 -11.62 7.38 -6.54
C PHE A 80 -10.69 6.35 -7.20
N LYS A 81 -11.22 5.29 -7.81
CA LYS A 81 -10.41 4.31 -8.58
C LYS A 81 -10.20 4.74 -10.03
N ASP A 82 -10.86 5.80 -10.47
CA ASP A 82 -10.75 6.28 -11.84
C ASP A 82 -9.35 6.86 -12.11
N ASN A 83 -8.79 6.59 -13.29
CA ASN A 83 -7.41 6.97 -13.60
C ASN A 83 -7.27 8.49 -13.66
N ASP A 84 -8.26 9.19 -14.23
CA ASP A 84 -8.29 10.65 -14.31
C ASP A 84 -8.20 11.32 -12.92
N LEU A 85 -8.83 10.70 -11.92
CA LEU A 85 -8.81 11.22 -10.55
C LEU A 85 -7.51 10.86 -9.81
N GLN A 86 -6.93 9.69 -10.07
CA GLN A 86 -5.64 9.28 -9.51
C GLN A 86 -4.47 10.08 -10.08
N GLU A 87 -4.53 10.48 -11.36
CA GLU A 87 -3.53 11.37 -11.97
C GLU A 87 -3.55 12.75 -11.30
N THR A 88 -4.75 13.27 -11.02
CA THR A 88 -4.92 14.55 -10.33
C THR A 88 -4.58 14.46 -8.84
N PHE A 89 -4.90 13.33 -8.21
CA PHE A 89 -4.70 13.09 -6.78
C PHE A 89 -4.00 11.75 -6.51
N PRO A 90 -2.68 11.66 -6.73
CA PRO A 90 -1.90 10.43 -6.49
C PRO A 90 -1.91 9.99 -5.01
N ARG A 91 -2.30 10.90 -4.12
CA ARG A 91 -2.51 10.61 -2.70
C ARG A 91 -3.76 9.78 -2.42
N LEU A 92 -4.68 9.56 -3.37
CA LEU A 92 -5.89 8.73 -3.18
C LEU A 92 -5.65 7.22 -3.32
N ASP A 93 -4.45 6.81 -3.76
CA ASP A 93 -4.06 5.41 -3.98
C ASP A 93 -4.26 4.49 -2.75
N PHE A 94 -4.23 5.05 -1.52
CA PHE A 94 -4.50 4.27 -0.30
C PHE A 94 -5.91 3.68 -0.26
N ILE A 95 -6.90 4.32 -0.90
CA ILE A 95 -8.28 3.78 -0.96
C ILE A 95 -8.34 2.55 -1.85
N ASN A 96 -7.62 2.58 -2.98
CA ASN A 96 -7.50 1.43 -3.86
C ASN A 96 -6.83 0.26 -3.10
N LYS A 97 -5.80 0.55 -2.31
CA LYS A 97 -5.13 -0.43 -1.44
C LYS A 97 -6.04 -1.08 -0.40
N LEU A 98 -7.03 -0.34 0.13
CA LEU A 98 -7.96 -0.87 1.14
C LEU A 98 -9.10 -1.70 0.51
N LYS A 99 -9.58 -1.36 -0.70
CA LYS A 99 -10.65 -2.12 -1.39
C LYS A 99 -10.18 -3.43 -2.04
N ILE A 100 -8.88 -3.65 -2.22
CA ILE A 100 -8.33 -4.87 -2.87
C ILE A 100 -8.61 -6.16 -2.07
N ASN A 101 -9.01 -6.07 -0.80
CA ASN A 101 -9.27 -7.24 0.04
C ASN A 101 -10.69 -7.84 -0.09
N THR A 102 -11.65 -7.20 -0.77
CA THR A 102 -13.08 -7.56 -0.60
C THR A 102 -13.85 -8.07 -1.84
N GLN A 103 -13.26 -8.33 -3.02
CA GLN A 103 -14.01 -9.06 -4.09
C GLN A 103 -13.11 -9.65 -5.20
N SER A 104 -13.24 -10.95 -5.46
CA SER A 104 -12.43 -11.74 -6.41
C SER A 104 -12.86 -11.62 -7.89
N SER A 105 -11.88 -11.79 -8.77
CA SER A 105 -11.97 -12.40 -10.12
C SER A 105 -12.62 -11.62 -11.28
N SER A 106 -11.81 -10.92 -12.07
CA SER A 106 -11.61 -11.25 -13.49
C SER A 106 -10.44 -10.45 -14.07
N ARG A 107 -9.67 -11.13 -14.94
CA ARG A 107 -8.42 -10.67 -15.55
C ARG A 107 -8.61 -9.33 -16.27
N LEU A 108 -7.77 -8.35 -15.96
CA LEU A 108 -6.88 -7.69 -16.91
C LEU A 108 -5.80 -6.91 -16.14
N LYS A 109 -4.62 -6.89 -16.75
CA LYS A 109 -3.32 -6.52 -16.21
C LYS A 109 -3.29 -5.04 -15.84
N PHE A 110 -2.74 -4.68 -14.68
CA PHE A 110 -1.64 -3.70 -14.50
C PHE A 110 -1.28 -3.62 -13.00
N ALA A 111 -0.03 -3.24 -12.76
CA ALA A 111 0.75 -3.51 -11.56
C ALA A 111 0.27 -2.80 -10.29
N HIS A 112 0.04 -3.55 -9.20
CA HIS A 112 0.49 -3.12 -7.86
C HIS A 112 0.53 -4.32 -6.90
N VAL A 113 1.67 -4.43 -6.23
CA VAL A 113 2.09 -5.51 -5.34
C VAL A 113 1.38 -5.39 -3.99
N GLN A 114 0.45 -6.31 -3.70
CA GLN A 114 0.12 -6.76 -2.34
C GLN A 114 -0.31 -8.23 -2.42
N GLN A 115 0.61 -9.13 -2.07
CA GLN A 115 0.33 -10.56 -1.97
C GLN A 115 0.31 -10.91 -0.49
N SER A 116 -0.90 -11.09 0.03
CA SER A 116 -1.15 -11.92 1.20
C SER A 116 -0.71 -13.34 0.89
N PHE A 117 0.00 -13.87 1.86
CA PHE A 117 0.70 -15.12 1.91
C PHE A 117 -0.28 -16.31 1.85
N ILE A 118 -0.21 -17.11 0.80
CA ILE A 118 -0.38 -18.57 0.90
C ILE A 118 0.84 -19.18 0.18
N PRO A 119 1.64 -20.03 0.84
CA PRO A 119 2.86 -20.57 0.26
C PRO A 119 2.48 -21.70 -0.69
N ILE A 120 2.62 -21.46 -2.00
CA ILE A 120 2.79 -22.53 -2.96
C ILE A 120 4.31 -22.71 -3.08
N CYS A 121 4.87 -23.50 -2.17
CA CYS A 121 6.25 -23.97 -2.25
C CYS A 121 6.28 -25.22 -3.12
N ASN A 122 7.04 -25.17 -4.21
CA ASN A 122 7.50 -26.36 -4.89
C ASN A 122 9.01 -26.27 -5.10
N ASN A 123 9.68 -27.18 -4.40
CA ASN A 123 11.03 -27.73 -4.49
C ASN A 123 12.28 -26.84 -4.67
N GLY A 124 13.17 -26.97 -3.68
CA GLY A 124 14.48 -27.57 -3.94
C GLY A 124 15.62 -26.61 -4.28
N SER A 125 16.08 -25.83 -3.30
CA SER A 125 17.48 -25.43 -3.24
C SER A 125 17.78 -24.88 -1.85
N GLY A 126 18.87 -25.31 -1.22
CA GLY A 126 19.32 -24.82 0.09
C GLY A 126 19.71 -23.34 0.13
N MET A 127 19.53 -22.61 -0.98
CA MET A 127 19.78 -21.17 -1.08
C MET A 127 18.48 -20.39 -0.88
N VAL A 128 18.56 -19.26 -0.17
CA VAL A 128 17.42 -18.32 -0.09
C VAL A 128 16.94 -18.01 -1.51
N SER A 129 15.63 -18.02 -1.74
CA SER A 129 15.04 -17.69 -3.05
C SER A 129 14.81 -16.18 -3.18
N GLU A 130 14.83 -15.60 -4.40
CA GLU A 130 14.53 -14.16 -4.58
C GLU A 130 13.18 -13.77 -3.97
N LYS A 131 12.19 -14.66 -4.05
CA LYS A 131 10.88 -14.50 -3.39
C LYS A 131 11.01 -14.29 -1.88
N GLN A 132 11.86 -15.08 -1.23
CA GLN A 132 12.11 -15.00 0.22
C GLN A 132 12.77 -13.66 0.58
N LEU A 133 13.78 -13.23 -0.20
CA LEU A 133 14.38 -11.91 0.02
C LEU A 133 13.40 -10.77 -0.20
N MET A 134 12.54 -10.89 -1.20
CA MET A 134 11.54 -9.86 -1.47
C MET A 134 10.46 -9.79 -0.38
N CYS A 135 10.07 -10.92 0.22
CA CYS A 135 9.21 -10.92 1.39
C CYS A 135 9.91 -10.22 2.58
N VAL A 136 11.16 -10.58 2.87
CA VAL A 136 11.94 -9.95 3.95
C VAL A 136 12.15 -8.45 3.69
N ALA A 137 12.40 -8.05 2.46
CA ALA A 137 12.60 -6.65 2.07
C ALA A 137 11.37 -5.78 2.36
N ARG A 138 10.17 -6.35 2.29
CA ARG A 138 8.93 -5.65 2.64
C ARG A 138 8.73 -5.56 4.16
N THR A 139 9.21 -6.55 4.90
CA THR A 139 9.18 -6.55 6.37
C THR A 139 10.19 -5.56 6.95
N ILE A 140 11.37 -5.44 6.33
CA ILE A 140 12.42 -4.54 6.78
C ILE A 140 12.03 -3.09 6.48
N GLY A 141 11.75 -2.34 7.55
CA GLY A 141 11.40 -0.93 7.47
C GLY A 141 12.59 0.00 7.22
N LYS A 142 12.47 1.22 7.72
CA LYS A 142 13.45 2.32 7.53
C LYS A 142 14.86 1.98 8.05
N SER A 143 14.98 1.00 8.93
CA SER A 143 16.25 0.54 9.52
C SER A 143 17.09 -0.36 8.60
N TRP A 144 16.72 -0.54 7.32
CA TRP A 144 17.49 -1.36 6.38
C TRP A 144 18.96 -0.98 6.28
N ARG A 145 19.31 0.31 6.36
CA ARG A 145 20.71 0.76 6.34
C ARG A 145 21.50 0.27 7.55
N ALA A 146 20.87 0.32 8.73
CA ALA A 146 21.48 -0.16 9.97
C ALA A 146 21.63 -1.68 9.93
N ILE A 147 20.62 -2.40 9.45
CA ILE A 147 20.69 -3.86 9.24
C ILE A 147 21.80 -4.21 8.24
N GLY A 148 21.89 -3.48 7.13
CA GLY A 148 22.94 -3.68 6.12
C GLY A 148 24.34 -3.55 6.71
N ARG A 149 24.57 -2.51 7.53
CA ARG A 149 25.87 -2.25 8.16
C ARG A 149 26.17 -3.22 9.30
N GLU A 150 25.25 -3.36 10.26
CA GLU A 150 25.49 -4.03 11.54
C GLU A 150 25.21 -5.53 11.50
N VAL A 151 24.28 -5.99 10.65
CA VAL A 151 23.92 -7.41 10.54
C VAL A 151 24.57 -8.06 9.33
N LEU A 152 24.50 -7.40 8.17
CA LEU A 152 24.97 -7.97 6.90
C LEU A 152 26.42 -7.62 6.58
N GLY A 153 27.05 -6.75 7.38
CA GLY A 153 28.45 -6.33 7.22
C GLY A 153 28.72 -5.60 5.89
N ILE A 154 27.71 -4.94 5.32
CA ILE A 154 27.81 -4.22 4.06
C ILE A 154 28.43 -2.85 4.31
N SER A 155 29.42 -2.47 3.50
CA SER A 155 30.06 -1.16 3.57
C SER A 155 29.05 -0.03 3.37
N SER A 156 29.17 1.03 4.17
CA SER A 156 28.34 2.24 4.06
C SER A 156 28.30 2.81 2.64
N VAL A 157 29.45 2.80 1.95
CA VAL A 157 29.58 3.27 0.56
C VAL A 157 28.66 2.47 -0.36
N LYS A 158 28.52 1.16 -0.13
CA LYS A 158 27.64 0.31 -0.94
C LYS A 158 26.16 0.56 -0.64
N LEU A 159 25.82 0.86 0.62
CA LEU A 159 24.46 1.20 1.01
C LEU A 159 24.01 2.54 0.40
N GLU A 160 24.91 3.52 0.33
CA GLU A 160 24.65 4.80 -0.33
C GLU A 160 24.41 4.61 -1.83
N GLN A 161 25.26 3.84 -2.52
CA GLN A 161 25.04 3.49 -3.93
C GLN A 161 23.69 2.82 -4.18
N ILE A 162 23.27 1.90 -3.30
CA ILE A 162 21.98 1.21 -3.41
C ILE A 162 20.81 2.18 -3.20
N GLU A 163 20.97 3.16 -2.31
CA GLU A 163 19.97 4.20 -2.05
C GLU A 163 19.80 5.14 -3.25
N GLU A 164 20.91 5.48 -3.92
CA GLU A 164 20.94 6.32 -5.12
C GLU A 164 20.43 5.60 -6.37
N ASP A 165 20.75 4.30 -6.54
CA ASP A 165 20.37 3.52 -7.72
C ASP A 165 18.87 3.14 -7.75
N HIS A 166 18.23 3.10 -6.59
CA HIS A 166 16.83 2.67 -6.47
C HIS A 166 15.95 3.73 -5.78
N ASN A 167 14.85 4.10 -6.43
CA ASN A 167 13.88 5.05 -5.86
C ASN A 167 12.92 4.40 -4.86
N LEU A 168 12.65 3.09 -5.01
CA LEU A 168 11.72 2.38 -4.15
C LEU A 168 12.43 1.77 -2.94
N HIS A 169 11.88 2.00 -1.74
CA HIS A 169 12.42 1.43 -0.49
C HIS A 169 12.58 -0.09 -0.57
N VAL A 170 11.55 -0.80 -1.04
CA VAL A 170 11.59 -2.27 -1.17
C VAL A 170 12.71 -2.73 -2.10
N GLU A 171 13.00 -1.98 -3.16
CA GLU A 171 14.10 -2.28 -4.07
C GLU A 171 15.46 -2.06 -3.42
N ARG A 172 15.63 -1.00 -2.64
CA ARG A 172 16.85 -0.75 -1.86
C ARG A 172 17.14 -1.90 -0.90
N VAL A 173 16.14 -2.32 -0.14
CA VAL A 173 16.29 -3.43 0.81
C VAL A 173 16.52 -4.76 0.07
N PHE A 174 15.82 -4.99 -1.03
CA PHE A 174 16.01 -6.19 -1.84
C PHE A 174 17.41 -6.25 -2.45
N ALA A 175 17.91 -5.14 -3.00
CA ALA A 175 19.26 -5.03 -3.57
C ALA A 175 20.33 -5.24 -2.49
N MET A 176 20.13 -4.69 -1.29
CA MET A 176 20.99 -4.94 -0.13
C MET A 176 21.03 -6.43 0.24
N LEU A 177 19.87 -7.07 0.36
CA LEU A 177 19.76 -8.49 0.69
C LEU A 177 20.35 -9.39 -0.41
N ARG A 178 20.18 -9.01 -1.68
CA ARG A 178 20.75 -9.69 -2.84
C ARG A 178 22.28 -9.57 -2.85
N TYR A 179 22.79 -8.39 -2.51
CA TYR A 179 24.22 -8.15 -2.33
C TYR A 179 24.80 -9.04 -1.22
N TRP A 180 24.13 -9.10 -0.06
CA TRP A 180 24.50 -10.01 1.01
C TRP A 180 24.51 -11.48 0.58
N ARG A 181 23.47 -11.96 -0.12
CA ARG A 181 23.44 -13.32 -0.66
C ARG A 181 24.64 -13.59 -1.56
N ASN A 182 24.95 -12.66 -2.47
CA ASN A 182 26.08 -12.81 -3.38
C ASN A 182 27.43 -12.82 -2.64
N SER A 183 27.55 -12.09 -1.53
CA SER A 183 28.74 -12.10 -0.68
C SER A 183 28.86 -13.36 0.18
N GLN A 184 27.75 -13.94 0.63
CA GLN A 184 27.73 -15.15 1.48
C GLN A 184 27.63 -16.47 0.69
N ARG A 185 27.31 -16.40 -0.62
CA ARG A 185 27.20 -17.52 -1.57
C ARG A 185 26.42 -18.72 -1.03
N GLU A 186 27.12 -19.78 -0.64
CA GLU A 186 26.57 -21.07 -0.18
C GLU A 186 26.10 -21.05 1.28
N LYS A 187 26.55 -20.06 2.07
CA LYS A 187 26.13 -19.89 3.48
C LYS A 187 24.85 -19.08 3.63
N ALA A 188 24.40 -18.44 2.55
CA ALA A 188 23.19 -17.61 2.52
C ALA A 188 21.92 -18.47 2.59
N THR A 189 21.72 -19.14 3.73
CA THR A 189 20.54 -19.92 4.05
C THR A 189 19.48 -19.04 4.69
N PRO A 190 18.19 -19.38 4.54
CA PRO A 190 17.11 -18.62 5.16
C PRO A 190 17.18 -18.66 6.69
N THR A 191 17.69 -19.75 7.26
CA THR A 191 17.99 -19.88 8.69
C THR A 191 19.10 -18.94 9.15
N GLN A 192 20.16 -18.75 8.35
CA GLN A 192 21.21 -17.78 8.66
C GLN A 192 20.65 -16.35 8.64
N LEU A 193 19.87 -16.01 7.60
CA LEU A 193 19.23 -14.70 7.50
C LEU A 193 18.28 -14.46 8.68
N HIS A 194 17.49 -15.47 9.06
CA HIS A 194 16.59 -15.39 10.21
C HIS A 194 17.35 -15.18 11.53
N SER A 195 18.41 -15.96 11.77
CA SER A 195 19.23 -15.82 12.97
C SER A 195 19.87 -14.44 13.05
N LEU A 196 20.36 -13.92 11.94
CA LEU A 196 20.95 -12.59 11.83
C LEU A 196 19.94 -11.46 12.09
N LEU A 197 18.73 -11.59 11.54
CA LEU A 197 17.65 -10.62 11.75
C LEU A 197 17.08 -10.70 13.18
N SER A 198 17.06 -11.89 13.78
CA SER A 198 16.62 -12.13 15.15
C SER A 198 17.64 -11.69 16.21
N GLN A 199 18.91 -11.54 15.84
CA GLN A 199 19.99 -11.16 16.77
C GLN A 199 20.06 -9.66 17.06
N GLY A 200 19.48 -8.81 16.21
CA GLY A 200 19.48 -7.37 16.47
C GLY A 200 18.11 -6.89 16.93
N GLU A 201 18.11 -5.91 17.83
CA GLU A 201 16.93 -5.19 18.33
C GLU A 201 16.32 -4.25 17.26
N TRP A 202 16.21 -4.74 16.03
CA TRP A 202 15.42 -4.10 15.00
C TRP A 202 13.96 -4.36 15.38
N MET A 203 13.09 -3.35 15.34
CA MET A 203 11.65 -3.46 15.66
C MET A 203 10.86 -4.34 14.66
N LEU A 204 11.42 -5.47 14.26
CA LEU A 204 10.85 -6.46 13.38
C LEU A 204 10.20 -7.52 14.28
N PRO A 205 8.88 -7.73 14.16
CA PRO A 205 8.24 -8.83 14.88
C PRO A 205 8.89 -10.14 14.42
N PRO A 206 9.29 -11.03 15.34
CA PRO A 206 9.82 -12.34 14.97
C PRO A 206 8.82 -13.14 14.11
N GLU A 207 7.52 -12.94 14.35
CA GLU A 207 6.43 -13.50 13.51
C GLU A 207 6.51 -13.08 12.04
N SER A 208 7.10 -11.92 11.75
CA SER A 208 7.21 -11.37 10.39
C SER A 208 8.41 -11.90 9.62
N ILE A 209 9.32 -12.64 10.26
CA ILE A 209 10.46 -13.32 9.60
C ILE A 209 10.39 -14.84 9.75
N ASP A 210 9.51 -15.37 10.61
CA ASP A 210 9.29 -16.81 10.87
C ASP A 210 9.02 -17.63 9.59
N PHE A 211 8.46 -17.00 8.56
CA PHE A 211 8.27 -17.63 7.24
C PHE A 211 9.59 -18.10 6.59
N LEU A 212 10.74 -17.60 7.04
CA LEU A 212 12.07 -18.07 6.61
C LEU A 212 12.45 -19.43 7.24
N LEU A 213 11.94 -19.73 8.45
CA LEU A 213 12.22 -20.99 9.16
C LEU A 213 11.24 -22.11 8.82
N LYS A 214 10.14 -21.79 8.13
CA LYS A 214 9.17 -22.76 7.65
C LYS A 214 9.71 -23.50 6.42
N THR A 215 10.83 -24.17 6.62
CA THR A 215 11.34 -25.26 5.78
C THR A 215 10.65 -26.53 6.26
N ASP A 216 9.66 -27.00 5.50
CA ASP A 216 9.22 -28.40 5.56
C ASP A 216 10.17 -29.25 4.69
#